data_AF-A0A110B1E8-F1
#
_entry.id   AF-A0A110B1E8-F1
#
_cell.length_a   1.000
_cell.length_b   1.000
_cell.length_c   1.000
_cell.angle_alpha   90.00
_cell.angle_beta   90.00
_cell.angle_gamma   90.00
#
_symmetry.space_group_name_H-M   'P 1'
#
loop_
_entity.id
_entity.type
_entity.pdbx_description
1 polymer ?
#
loop_
_entity_poly.entity_id
_entity_poly.type
_entity_poly.pdbx_seq_one_letter_code
_entity_poly.pdbx_strand_id
1 'polypeptide(L)'
;MENNNDVVTITEAIKVISVKRAMIDHSTFEDVSAKNLKITDANLSDMEIEGAQLGGAYIHNIGMPPAGHPFYDPDARQRPLKFEDCDLNGSSIVNCNLSGVNIIGCNIKGLMINGIAVEDLLK
;
A
#
# COMPACT_ATOMS: atom_id res chain seq x y z
N MET A 1 27.29 22.37 1.69
CA MET A 1 27.01 22.15 3.13
C MET A 1 26.59 20.71 3.25
N GLU A 2 27.35 19.89 3.97
CA GLU A 2 26.99 18.48 4.20
C GLU A 2 25.75 18.44 5.10
N ASN A 3 24.63 17.91 4.57
CA ASN A 3 23.49 17.53 5.40
C ASN A 3 23.91 16.30 6.19
N ASN A 4 24.40 16.53 7.40
CA ASN A 4 24.67 15.49 8.37
C ASN A 4 23.33 15.06 8.98
N ASN A 5 22.54 14.31 8.22
CA ASN A 5 21.39 13.62 8.78
C ASN A 5 21.95 12.49 9.65
N ASP A 6 21.65 12.48 10.95
CA ASP A 6 21.97 11.35 11.81
C ASP A 6 21.22 10.11 11.31
N VAL A 7 21.88 9.30 10.47
CA VAL A 7 21.29 8.07 9.92
C VAL A 7 21.49 6.95 10.93
N VAL A 8 20.41 6.52 11.56
CA VAL A 8 20.39 5.29 12.35
C VAL A 8 20.15 4.10 11.41
N THR A 9 21.23 3.44 10.99
CA THR A 9 21.16 2.24 10.13
C THR A 9 21.08 0.96 10.96
N ILE A 10 20.03 0.17 10.79
CA ILE A 10 19.89 -1.15 11.41
C ILE A 10 20.08 -2.21 10.32
N THR A 11 21.26 -2.84 10.27
CA THR A 11 21.70 -3.69 9.14
C THR A 11 21.47 -5.19 9.35
N GLU A 12 21.44 -5.65 10.60
CA GLU A 12 21.23 -7.05 10.98
C GLU A 12 20.43 -7.12 12.29
N ALA A 13 19.11 -7.12 12.21
CA ALA A 13 18.26 -7.18 13.39
C ALA A 13 17.81 -8.63 13.70
N ILE A 14 18.52 -9.31 14.60
CA ILE A 14 17.87 -9.99 15.74
C ILE A 14 17.79 -9.01 16.94
N LYS A 15 18.33 -7.79 16.78
CA LYS A 15 18.15 -6.69 17.73
C LYS A 15 16.77 -6.08 17.53
N VAL A 16 15.87 -6.45 18.43
CA VAL A 16 14.60 -5.75 18.65
C VAL A 16 14.86 -4.25 18.78
N ILE A 17 14.21 -3.43 17.97
CA ILE A 17 14.00 -2.02 18.31
C ILE A 17 13.17 -2.05 19.61
N SER A 18 13.82 -1.87 20.75
CA SER A 18 13.14 -1.97 22.05
C SER A 18 12.39 -0.69 22.36
N VAL A 19 11.23 -0.54 21.74
CA VAL A 19 10.28 0.52 22.07
C VAL A 19 9.43 0.03 23.25
N LYS A 20 9.88 0.29 24.47
CA LYS A 20 9.19 -0.19 25.67
C LYS A 20 8.08 0.78 26.08
N ARG A 21 6.83 0.28 26.07
CA ARG A 21 5.60 1.01 26.38
C ARG A 21 5.26 2.14 25.40
N ALA A 22 5.54 1.97 24.11
CA ALA A 22 4.96 2.84 23.09
C ALA A 22 3.81 2.13 22.37
N MET A 23 2.74 2.87 22.19
CA MET A 23 1.71 2.61 21.20
C MET A 23 2.05 3.53 20.03
N ILE A 24 2.34 2.96 18.86
CA ILE A 24 2.58 3.75 17.64
C ILE A 24 1.36 3.75 16.72
N ASP A 25 0.31 3.03 17.10
CA ASP A 25 -0.99 3.07 16.43
C ASP A 25 -1.48 4.52 16.38
N HIS A 26 -2.03 4.94 15.25
CA HIS A 26 -2.47 6.33 15.01
C HIS A 26 -1.36 7.40 15.07
N SER A 27 -0.08 7.03 14.89
CA SER A 27 1.00 8.02 14.76
C SER A 27 0.98 8.71 13.39
N THR A 28 1.20 10.02 13.36
CA THR A 28 1.33 10.82 12.12
C THR A 28 2.80 11.12 11.84
N PHE A 29 3.20 10.98 10.57
CA PHE A 29 4.53 11.37 10.08
C PHE A 29 4.35 12.47 9.02
N GLU A 30 4.61 13.72 9.39
CA GLU A 30 4.49 14.88 8.49
C GLU A 30 5.87 15.26 7.92
N ASP A 31 5.92 15.59 6.62
CA ASP A 31 7.14 16.02 5.90
C ASP A 31 8.32 15.02 5.92
N VAL A 32 8.03 13.71 5.98
CA VAL A 32 9.04 12.65 5.93
C VAL A 32 9.29 12.14 4.51
N SER A 33 10.56 12.00 4.12
CA SER A 33 10.93 11.30 2.90
C SER A 33 11.12 9.79 3.14
N ALA A 34 10.19 8.97 2.63
CA ALA A 34 10.26 7.51 2.65
C ALA A 34 10.63 6.90 1.28
N LYS A 35 11.39 7.63 0.45
CA LYS A 35 11.78 7.16 -0.89
C LYS A 35 12.57 5.85 -0.79
N ASN A 36 12.22 4.89 -1.65
CA ASN A 36 12.79 3.54 -1.70
C ASN A 36 12.60 2.70 -0.43
N LEU A 37 11.69 3.08 0.47
CA LEU A 37 11.32 2.25 1.61
C LEU A 37 10.72 0.94 1.12
N LYS A 38 11.26 -0.18 1.61
CA LYS A 38 10.71 -1.51 1.40
C LYS A 38 10.07 -1.99 2.70
N ILE A 39 8.79 -2.32 2.64
CA ILE A 39 8.04 -2.93 3.75
C ILE A 39 7.69 -4.36 3.33
N THR A 40 8.06 -5.35 4.16
CA THR A 40 7.80 -6.78 3.90
C THR A 40 7.27 -7.44 5.16
N ASP A 41 6.31 -8.36 4.99
CA ASP A 41 5.71 -9.15 6.08
C ASP A 41 5.20 -8.29 7.25
N ALA A 42 4.60 -7.14 6.93
CA ALA A 42 4.06 -6.19 7.90
C ALA A 42 2.54 -6.12 7.84
N ASN A 43 1.91 -5.87 8.99
CA ASN A 43 0.51 -5.49 9.04
C ASN A 43 0.38 -3.98 8.81
N LEU A 44 -0.17 -3.59 7.66
CA LEU A 44 -0.47 -2.19 7.30
C LEU A 44 -1.98 -1.91 7.30
N SER A 45 -2.77 -2.71 8.02
CA SER A 45 -4.21 -2.49 8.14
C SER A 45 -4.47 -1.09 8.70
N ASP A 46 -5.49 -0.43 8.15
CA ASP A 46 -5.94 0.89 8.57
C ASP A 46 -4.88 2.02 8.41
N MET A 47 -3.83 1.77 7.60
CA MET A 47 -2.86 2.79 7.21
C MET A 47 -3.49 3.83 6.29
N GLU A 48 -3.31 5.11 6.62
CA GLU A 48 -3.69 6.24 5.79
C GLU A 48 -2.46 6.84 5.10
N ILE A 49 -2.59 7.14 3.81
CA ILE A 49 -1.58 7.86 3.03
C ILE A 49 -2.28 9.04 2.37
N GLU A 50 -2.14 10.22 2.97
CA GLU A 50 -2.74 11.47 2.51
C GLU A 50 -1.64 12.39 1.95
N GLY A 51 -1.90 13.06 0.81
CA GLY A 51 -1.00 14.07 0.25
C GLY A 51 0.38 13.57 -0.21
N ALA A 52 0.59 12.25 -0.33
CA ALA A 52 1.90 11.68 -0.65
C ALA A 52 2.13 11.49 -2.16
N GLN A 53 3.39 11.63 -2.61
CA GLN A 53 3.80 11.22 -3.95
C GLN A 53 4.09 9.71 -3.99
N LEU A 54 3.18 8.95 -4.62
CA LEU A 54 3.30 7.48 -4.78
C LEU A 54 3.77 7.03 -6.18
N GLY A 55 4.15 7.96 -7.06
CA GLY A 55 4.60 7.64 -8.42
C GLY A 55 5.75 6.62 -8.43
N GLY A 56 5.53 5.48 -9.08
CA GLY A 56 6.49 4.37 -9.16
C GLY A 56 6.46 3.39 -7.97
N ALA A 57 5.56 3.56 -7.01
CA ALA A 57 5.38 2.58 -5.93
C ALA A 57 5.00 1.20 -6.49
N TYR A 58 5.63 0.15 -5.96
CA TYR A 58 5.33 -1.23 -6.33
C TYR A 58 4.68 -1.97 -5.16
N ILE A 59 3.36 -2.09 -5.22
CA ILE A 59 2.55 -2.74 -4.18
C ILE A 59 2.13 -4.11 -4.70
N HIS A 60 2.65 -5.18 -4.09
CA HIS A 60 2.44 -6.55 -4.53
C HIS A 60 2.33 -7.52 -3.35
N ASN A 61 1.68 -8.67 -3.56
CA ASN A 61 1.48 -9.70 -2.54
C ASN A 61 0.79 -9.19 -1.26
N ILE A 62 -0.12 -8.23 -1.40
CA ILE A 62 -0.91 -7.71 -0.28
C ILE A 62 -2.16 -8.58 -0.06
N GLY A 63 -2.50 -8.80 1.20
CA GLY A 63 -3.67 -9.59 1.60
C GLY A 63 -3.55 -10.08 3.04
N MET A 64 -4.53 -10.89 3.46
CA MET A 64 -4.47 -11.58 4.74
C MET A 64 -3.32 -12.59 4.77
N PRO A 65 -2.72 -12.88 5.93
CA PRO A 65 -1.71 -13.92 6.05
C PRO A 65 -2.20 -15.25 5.47
N PRO A 66 -1.36 -16.01 4.76
CA PRO A 66 -1.74 -17.31 4.21
C PRO A 66 -1.79 -18.39 5.29
N ALA A 67 -2.46 -19.51 4.99
CA ALA A 67 -2.49 -20.67 5.88
C ALA A 67 -1.08 -21.14 6.26
N GLY A 68 -0.85 -21.39 7.56
CA GLY A 68 0.45 -21.75 8.11
C GLY A 68 1.31 -20.57 8.57
N HIS A 69 0.91 -19.32 8.29
CA HIS A 69 1.53 -18.14 8.88
C HIS A 69 1.18 -18.03 10.38
N PRO A 70 2.08 -17.54 11.27
CA PRO A 70 1.80 -17.42 12.71
C PRO A 70 0.58 -16.57 13.06
N PHE A 71 0.21 -15.65 12.17
CA PHE A 71 -0.95 -14.76 12.31
C PHE A 71 -2.09 -15.11 11.35
N TYR A 72 -2.11 -16.34 10.83
CA TYR A 72 -3.23 -16.83 10.02
C TYR A 72 -4.49 -16.97 10.86
N ASP A 73 -5.59 -16.42 10.35
CA ASP A 73 -6.93 -16.60 10.91
C ASP A 73 -7.87 -16.97 9.74
N PRO A 74 -8.47 -18.18 9.76
CA PRO A 74 -9.38 -18.64 8.70
C PRO A 74 -10.70 -17.84 8.64
N ASP A 75 -11.10 -17.20 9.74
CA ASP A 75 -12.35 -16.44 9.85
C ASP A 75 -12.12 -14.95 9.54
N ALA A 76 -10.87 -14.50 9.56
CA ALA A 76 -10.54 -13.13 9.21
C ALA A 76 -10.81 -12.83 7.73
N ARG A 77 -11.16 -11.58 7.46
CA ARG A 77 -11.48 -11.07 6.12
C ARG A 77 -10.68 -9.81 5.86
N GLN A 78 -10.10 -9.74 4.65
CA GLN A 78 -9.43 -8.54 4.21
C GLN A 78 -10.43 -7.38 4.16
N ARG A 79 -10.10 -6.28 4.82
CA ARG A 79 -10.85 -5.03 4.65
C ARG A 79 -10.56 -4.46 3.26
N PRO A 80 -11.55 -3.86 2.58
CA PRO A 80 -11.35 -3.32 1.24
C PRO A 80 -10.32 -2.19 1.26
N LEU A 81 -9.53 -2.08 0.19
CA LEU A 81 -8.70 -0.90 -0.06
C LEU A 81 -9.56 0.22 -0.64
N LYS A 82 -9.24 1.46 -0.27
CA LYS A 82 -9.90 2.66 -0.81
C LYS A 82 -8.84 3.56 -1.43
N PHE A 83 -9.12 4.01 -2.66
CA PHE A 83 -8.38 5.06 -3.34
C PHE A 83 -9.39 6.17 -3.65
N GLU A 84 -9.17 7.34 -3.08
CA GLU A 84 -10.04 8.51 -3.22
C GLU A 84 -9.18 9.68 -3.71
N ASP A 85 -9.65 10.41 -4.71
CA ASP A 85 -8.96 11.55 -5.31
C ASP A 85 -7.48 11.30 -5.70
N CYS A 86 -7.18 10.06 -6.11
CA CYS A 86 -5.86 9.62 -6.54
C CYS A 86 -5.69 9.74 -8.05
N ASP A 87 -4.55 10.27 -8.50
CA ASP A 87 -4.11 10.13 -9.89
C ASP A 87 -3.40 8.78 -10.09
N LEU A 88 -4.08 7.87 -10.79
CA LEU A 88 -3.57 6.53 -11.12
C LEU A 88 -3.26 6.39 -12.63
N ASN A 89 -3.15 7.48 -13.38
CA ASN A 89 -2.89 7.44 -14.83
C ASN A 89 -1.64 6.60 -15.17
N GLY A 90 -1.77 5.71 -16.16
CA GLY A 90 -0.69 4.82 -16.58
C GLY A 90 -0.37 3.66 -15.61
N SER A 91 -1.11 3.53 -14.51
CA SER A 91 -0.93 2.40 -13.57
C SER A 91 -1.47 1.10 -14.16
N SER A 92 -0.94 -0.02 -13.67
CA SER A 92 -1.39 -1.37 -14.04
C SER A 92 -1.88 -2.12 -12.81
N ILE A 93 -3.03 -2.76 -12.92
CA ILE A 93 -3.57 -3.68 -11.91
C ILE A 93 -3.57 -5.07 -12.54
N VAL A 94 -2.62 -5.91 -12.13
CA VAL A 94 -2.31 -7.18 -12.81
C VAL A 94 -2.45 -8.33 -11.82
N ASN A 95 -3.18 -9.37 -12.20
CA ASN A 95 -3.40 -10.58 -11.40
C ASN A 95 -4.00 -10.31 -10.00
N CYS A 96 -4.85 -9.28 -9.89
CA CYS A 96 -5.56 -8.95 -8.65
C CYS A 96 -6.99 -9.51 -8.67
N ASN A 97 -7.51 -9.89 -7.50
CA ASN A 97 -8.93 -10.13 -7.35
C ASN A 97 -9.66 -8.78 -7.26
N LEU A 98 -10.41 -8.42 -8.31
CA LEU A 98 -11.19 -7.18 -8.38
C LEU A 98 -12.68 -7.37 -8.10
N SER A 99 -13.06 -8.53 -7.55
CA SER A 99 -14.47 -8.80 -7.20
C SER A 99 -14.97 -7.80 -6.17
N GLY A 100 -16.09 -7.14 -6.48
CA GLY A 100 -16.69 -6.13 -5.59
C GLY A 100 -16.01 -4.76 -5.63
N VAL A 101 -15.04 -4.53 -6.51
CA VAL A 101 -14.46 -3.19 -6.72
C VAL A 101 -15.48 -2.29 -7.41
N ASN A 102 -15.70 -1.11 -6.81
CA ASN A 102 -16.54 -0.07 -7.38
C ASN A 102 -15.66 1.07 -7.92
N ILE A 103 -15.92 1.47 -9.17
CA ILE A 103 -15.32 2.66 -9.79
C ILE A 103 -16.41 3.73 -9.84
N ILE A 104 -16.32 4.74 -8.99
CA ILE A 104 -17.37 5.75 -8.78
C ILE A 104 -16.78 7.13 -9.01
N GLY A 105 -17.35 7.91 -9.93
CA GLY A 105 -16.91 9.29 -10.20
C GLY A 105 -15.51 9.42 -10.81
N CYS A 106 -14.86 8.32 -11.20
CA CYS A 106 -13.53 8.34 -11.80
C CYS A 106 -13.57 8.70 -13.29
N ASN A 107 -12.52 9.37 -13.77
CA ASN A 107 -12.26 9.48 -15.20
C ASN A 107 -11.77 8.13 -15.74
N ILE A 108 -12.60 7.45 -16.53
CA ILE A 108 -12.29 6.12 -17.11
C ILE A 108 -11.74 6.19 -18.54
N LYS A 109 -11.45 7.38 -19.07
CA LYS A 109 -10.92 7.52 -20.44
C LYS A 109 -9.59 6.79 -20.57
N GLY A 110 -9.49 5.89 -21.54
CA GLY A 110 -8.30 5.07 -21.77
C GLY A 110 -8.11 3.91 -20.77
N LEU A 111 -9.04 3.69 -19.83
CA LEU A 111 -9.04 2.51 -18.98
C LEU A 111 -9.22 1.26 -19.84
N MET A 112 -8.38 0.25 -19.63
CA MET A 112 -8.42 -1.01 -20.35
C MET A 112 -8.66 -2.20 -19.42
N ILE A 113 -9.49 -3.14 -19.85
CA ILE A 113 -9.65 -4.46 -19.23
C ILE A 113 -9.20 -5.50 -20.25
N ASN A 114 -8.14 -6.25 -19.93
CA ASN A 114 -7.53 -7.24 -20.84
C ASN A 114 -7.23 -6.68 -22.25
N GLY A 115 -6.76 -5.43 -22.32
CA GLY A 115 -6.44 -4.75 -23.57
C GLY A 115 -7.63 -4.17 -24.33
N ILE A 116 -8.85 -4.27 -23.80
CA ILE A 116 -10.06 -3.71 -24.39
C ILE A 116 -10.42 -2.42 -23.64
N ALA A 117 -10.66 -1.33 -24.37
CA ALA A 117 -11.08 -0.08 -23.76
C ALA A 117 -12.45 -0.25 -23.09
N VAL A 118 -12.60 0.22 -21.85
CA VAL A 118 -13.87 0.13 -21.11
C VAL A 118 -14.98 0.91 -21.82
N GLU A 119 -14.64 2.00 -22.51
CA GLU A 119 -15.58 2.77 -23.33
C GLU A 119 -16.20 1.95 -24.48
N ASP A 120 -15.52 0.89 -24.94
CA ASP A 120 -16.05 -0.03 -25.96
C ASP A 120 -16.90 -1.16 -25.35
N LEU A 121 -16.70 -1.48 -24.06
CA LEU A 121 -17.48 -2.48 -23.33
C LEU A 121 -18.82 -1.96 -22.81
N LEU A 122 -18.96 -0.64 -22.68
CA LEU A 122 -20.17 0.04 -22.15
C LEU A 122 -21.18 0.48 -23.22
N LYS A 123 -20.90 0.18 -24.49
CA LYS A 123 -21.81 0.46 -25.63
C LYS A 123 -22.78 -0.71 -25.83
#